data_AF-A0A6P6YA35-F1
#
_entry.id   AF-A0A6P6YA35-F1
#
_cell.length_a   1.000
_cell.length_b   1.000
_cell.length_c   1.000
_cell.angle_alpha   90.00
_cell.angle_beta   90.00
_cell.angle_gamma   90.00
#
_symmetry.space_group_name_H-M   'P 1'
#
loop_
_entity.id
_entity.type
_entity.pdbx_description
1 polymer ?
#
loop_
_entity_poly.entity_id
_entity_poly.type
_entity_poly.pdbx_seq_one_letter_code
_entity_poly.pdbx_strand_id
1 'polypeptide(L)'
;MQIGIPVKLLHQGTGFTIIVELKTGECAKGILIDVEDNMNLLIENVLFTQKNGAKSNQGKIFIRGSQIEFVILPSMLSYSPVFKKNNLETPVAVIKK
;
A
#
# COMPACT_ATOMS: atom_id res chain seq x y z
N MET A 1 12.77 9.77 15.96
CA MET A 1 12.08 8.48 15.69
C MET A 1 12.62 7.92 14.39
N GLN A 2 13.05 6.65 14.36
CA GLN A 2 13.60 6.02 13.15
C GLN A 2 12.48 5.26 12.44
N ILE A 3 11.94 5.84 11.36
CA ILE A 3 10.91 5.20 10.54
C ILE A 3 11.56 4.07 9.73
N GLY A 4 10.92 2.90 9.76
CA GLY A 4 11.34 1.70 9.03
C GLY A 4 11.36 1.92 7.51
N ILE A 5 12.21 1.17 6.82
CA ILE A 5 12.32 1.20 5.35
C ILE A 5 10.96 0.98 4.64
N PRO A 6 10.09 0.03 5.07
CA PRO A 6 8.81 -0.21 4.40
C PRO A 6 7.86 1.00 4.47
N VAL A 7 7.79 1.66 5.63
CA VAL A 7 6.95 2.85 5.80
C VAL A 7 7.47 4.01 4.94
N LYS A 8 8.78 4.17 4.83
CA LYS A 8 9.39 5.15 3.90
C LYS A 8 9.03 4.89 2.44
N LEU A 9 8.99 3.63 2.03
CA LEU A 9 8.56 3.25 0.67
C LEU A 9 7.08 3.54 0.44
N LEU A 10 6.23 3.29 1.44
CA LEU A 10 4.81 3.66 1.38
C LEU A 10 4.62 5.17 1.19
N HIS A 11 5.35 6.00 1.95
CA HIS A 11 5.31 7.46 1.76
C HIS A 11 5.76 7.89 0.35
N GLN A 12 6.70 7.17 -0.26
CA GLN A 12 7.10 7.45 -1.65
C GLN A 12 6.04 7.04 -2.68
N GLY A 13 5.12 6.15 -2.30
CA GLY A 13 3.99 5.72 -3.13
C GLY A 13 2.79 6.66 -3.11
N THR A 14 2.82 7.72 -2.29
CA THR A 14 1.73 8.71 -2.25
C THR A 14 1.54 9.37 -3.61
N GLY A 15 0.28 9.54 -4.02
CA GLY A 15 -0.13 10.05 -5.32
C GLY A 15 -0.24 8.98 -6.41
N PHE A 16 0.16 7.73 -6.15
CA PHE A 16 0.07 6.64 -7.10
C PHE A 16 -1.04 5.64 -6.77
N THR A 17 -1.44 4.88 -7.79
CA THR A 17 -2.37 3.76 -7.61
C THR A 17 -1.66 2.60 -6.92
N ILE A 18 -2.22 2.18 -5.79
CA ILE A 18 -1.76 1.03 -5.01
C ILE A 18 -2.86 -0.04 -4.95
N ILE A 19 -2.47 -1.26 -4.58
CA ILE A 19 -3.41 -2.32 -4.22
C ILE A 19 -3.10 -2.74 -2.80
N VAL A 20 -4.11 -2.77 -1.95
CA VAL A 20 -4.01 -3.18 -0.55
C VAL A 20 -4.86 -4.43 -0.36
N GLU A 21 -4.26 -5.48 0.19
CA GLU A 21 -4.99 -6.66 0.64
C GLU A 21 -5.14 -6.60 2.17
N LEU A 22 -6.38 -6.76 2.63
CA LEU A 22 -6.71 -6.86 4.04
C LEU A 22 -6.57 -8.31 4.52
N LYS A 23 -6.31 -8.49 5.81
CA LYS A 23 -6.28 -9.80 6.48
C LYS A 23 -7.58 -10.60 6.34
N THR A 24 -8.68 -9.92 6.07
CA THR A 24 -9.99 -10.53 5.80
C THR A 24 -10.04 -11.21 4.43
N GLY A 25 -9.11 -10.91 3.53
CA GLY A 25 -9.08 -11.34 2.13
C GLY A 25 -9.80 -10.39 1.16
N GLU A 26 -10.12 -9.17 1.62
CA GLU A 26 -10.70 -8.12 0.78
C GLU A 26 -9.58 -7.28 0.16
N CYS A 27 -9.78 -6.79 -1.05
CA CYS A 27 -8.78 -6.00 -1.76
C CYS A 27 -9.30 -4.59 -2.07
N ALA A 28 -8.50 -3.58 -1.78
CA ALA A 28 -8.77 -2.19 -2.15
C ALA A 28 -7.75 -1.73 -3.20
N LYS A 29 -8.21 -1.30 -4.36
CA LYS A 29 -7.37 -0.69 -5.39
C LYS A 29 -7.75 0.77 -5.59
N GLY A 30 -6.82 1.70 -5.41
CA GLY A 30 -7.10 3.13 -5.54
C GLY A 30 -5.83 3.99 -5.42
N ILE A 31 -6.02 5.30 -5.42
CA ILE A 31 -4.93 6.28 -5.34
C ILE A 31 -4.58 6.52 -3.87
N LEU A 32 -3.32 6.29 -3.49
CA LEU A 32 -2.84 6.57 -2.14
C LEU A 32 -2.73 8.09 -1.93
N ILE A 33 -3.47 8.62 -0.97
CA ILE A 33 -3.49 10.05 -0.67
C ILE A 33 -2.59 10.39 0.51
N ASP A 34 -2.60 9.55 1.55
CA ASP A 34 -1.81 9.78 2.74
C ASP A 34 -1.44 8.48 3.45
N VAL A 35 -0.34 8.52 4.19
CA VAL A 35 0.25 7.41 4.94
C VAL A 35 0.68 7.91 6.31
N GLU A 36 0.26 7.21 7.36
CA GLU A 36 0.78 7.44 8.72
C GLU A 36 1.92 6.48 9.07
N ASP A 37 2.72 6.82 10.09
CA ASP A 37 3.83 5.98 10.59
C ASP A 37 3.38 4.58 11.06
N ASN A 38 2.11 4.43 11.42
CA ASN A 38 1.48 3.17 11.83
C ASN A 38 0.92 2.34 10.65
N MET A 39 1.19 2.77 9.40
CA MET A 39 0.66 2.24 8.15
C MET A 39 -0.86 2.40 7.97
N ASN A 40 -1.51 3.33 8.66
CA ASN A 40 -2.85 3.75 8.26
C ASN A 40 -2.77 4.44 6.89
N LEU A 41 -3.72 4.12 6.02
CA LEU A 41 -3.73 4.60 4.64
C LEU A 41 -5.04 5.32 4.34
N LEU A 42 -4.92 6.47 3.70
CA LEU A 42 -6.03 7.18 3.09
C LEU A 42 -6.00 6.94 1.58
N ILE A 43 -7.06 6.37 1.01
CA ILE A 43 -7.11 5.99 -0.40
C ILE A 43 -8.36 6.58 -1.05
N GLU A 44 -8.22 7.15 -2.23
CA GLU A 44 -9.31 7.72 -3.04
C GLU A 44 -9.54 6.95 -4.34
N ASN A 45 -10.73 7.14 -4.93
CA ASN A 45 -11.16 6.49 -6.18
C ASN A 45 -10.99 4.97 -6.11
N VAL A 46 -11.54 4.37 -5.06
CA VAL A 46 -11.26 2.97 -4.72
C VAL A 46 -12.24 2.02 -5.38
N LEU A 47 -11.69 1.01 -6.05
CA LEU A 47 -12.38 -0.22 -6.40
C LEU A 47 -12.16 -1.24 -5.28
N PHE A 48 -13.18 -1.43 -4.44
CA PHE A 48 -13.17 -2.36 -3.33
C PHE A 48 -13.73 -3.72 -3.77
N THR A 49 -12.95 -4.78 -3.60
CA THR A 49 -13.32 -6.15 -3.94
C THR A 49 -13.50 -6.95 -2.66
N GLN A 50 -14.73 -7.41 -2.44
CA GLN A 50 -15.06 -8.27 -1.31
C GLN A 50 -14.54 -9.70 -1.54
N LYS A 51 -14.52 -10.50 -0.47
CA LYS A 51 -14.04 -11.89 -0.50
C LYS A 51 -14.81 -12.81 -1.46
N ASN A 52 -16.07 -12.49 -1.75
CA ASN A 52 -16.92 -13.18 -2.73
C ASN A 52 -16.68 -12.73 -4.18
N GLY A 53 -15.73 -11.83 -4.42
CA GLY A 53 -15.43 -11.24 -5.73
C GLY A 53 -16.32 -10.06 -6.12
N ALA A 54 -17.30 -9.68 -5.30
CA ALA A 54 -18.15 -8.52 -5.57
C ALA A 54 -17.32 -7.23 -5.52
N LYS A 55 -17.50 -6.39 -6.55
CA LYS A 55 -16.79 -5.12 -6.68
C LYS A 55 -17.71 -3.97 -6.36
N SER A 56 -17.21 -2.99 -5.61
CA SER A 56 -17.91 -1.75 -5.30
C SER A 56 -16.97 -0.56 -5.49
N ASN A 57 -17.49 0.53 -6.03
CA ASN A 57 -16.75 1.79 -6.10
C ASN A 57 -16.98 2.58 -4.82
N GLN A 58 -15.90 3.04 -4.23
CA GLN A 58 -15.89 3.86 -3.02
C GLN A 58 -15.13 5.15 -3.34
N GLY A 59 -15.67 6.30 -2.90
CA GLY A 59 -15.04 7.59 -3.16
C GLY A 59 -13.71 7.74 -2.42
N LYS A 60 -13.74 7.56 -1.10
CA LYS A 60 -12.58 7.69 -0.20
C LYS A 60 -12.73 6.69 0.93
N ILE A 61 -11.65 5.97 1.25
CA ILE A 61 -11.63 5.01 2.36
C ILE A 61 -10.40 5.27 3.23
N PHE A 62 -10.57 4.96 4.51
CA PHE A 62 -9.48 4.96 5.48
C PHE A 62 -9.26 3.52 5.95
N ILE A 63 -8.06 2.99 5.73
CA ILE A 63 -7.69 1.63 6.12
C ILE A 63 -6.76 1.71 7.33
N ARG A 64 -7.09 0.97 8.39
CA ARG A 64 -6.23 0.86 9.56
C ARG A 64 -5.06 -0.07 9.25
N GLY A 65 -3.83 0.37 9.51
CA GLY A 65 -2.61 -0.37 9.19
C GLY A 65 -2.52 -1.76 9.82
N SER A 66 -3.19 -1.98 10.96
CA SER A 66 -3.25 -3.30 11.61
C SER A 66 -4.04 -4.36 10.82
N GLN A 67 -4.93 -3.93 9.94
CA GLN A 67 -5.79 -4.79 9.10
C GLN A 67 -5.14 -5.15 7.77
N ILE A 68 -4.04 -4.49 7.40
CA ILE A 68 -3.32 -4.74 6.15
C ILE A 68 -2.53 -6.04 6.28
N GLU A 69 -2.66 -6.89 5.27
CA GLU A 69 -1.83 -8.09 5.07
C GLU A 69 -0.61 -7.72 4.21
N PHE A 70 -0.87 -7.13 3.04
CA PHE A 70 0.19 -6.54 2.22
C PHE A 70 -0.29 -5.38 1.35
N VAL A 71 0.68 -4.58 0.89
CA VAL A 71 0.48 -3.53 -0.11
C VAL A 71 1.33 -3.84 -1.34
N ILE A 72 0.74 -3.73 -2.52
CA ILE A 72 1.41 -3.74 -3.82
C ILE A 72 1.58 -2.29 -4.25
N LEU A 73 2.84 -1.89 -4.37
CA LEU A 73 3.25 -0.58 -4.85
C LEU A 73 3.52 -0.58 -6.37
N PRO A 74 3.49 0.58 -7.04
CA PRO A 74 3.84 0.71 -8.45
C PRO A 74 5.25 0.21 -8.74
N SER A 75 5.44 -0.41 -9.92
CA SER A 75 6.74 -0.93 -10.35
C SER A 75 7.84 0.14 -10.42
N MET A 76 7.49 1.41 -10.61
CA MET A 76 8.45 2.52 -10.66
C MET A 76 9.20 2.73 -9.33
N LEU A 77 8.62 2.29 -8.19
CA LEU A 77 9.29 2.35 -6.90
C LEU A 77 10.40 1.31 -6.73
N SER A 78 10.49 0.30 -7.60
CA SER A 78 11.64 -0.63 -7.63
C SER A 78 12.97 0.08 -7.91
N TYR A 79 12.94 1.25 -8.57
CA TYR A 79 14.12 2.08 -8.82
C TYR A 79 14.47 3.04 -7.68
N SER A 80 13.69 3.04 -6.59
CA SER A 80 13.91 3.93 -5.46
C SER A 80 15.31 3.72 -4.86
N PRO A 81 16.05 4.78 -4.53
CA PRO A 81 17.37 4.68 -3.90
C PRO A 81 17.35 3.92 -2.55
N VAL A 82 16.16 3.74 -1.97
CA VAL A 82 15.93 2.92 -0.77
C VAL A 82 16.32 1.45 -0.98
N PHE A 83 16.11 0.89 -2.18
CA PHE A 83 16.53 -0.48 -2.51
C PHE A 83 18.04 -0.59 -2.73
N LYS A 84 18.62 0.40 -3.44
CA LYS A 84 20.06 0.43 -3.77
C LYS A 84 20.96 0.58 -2.55
N LYS A 85 20.54 1.35 -1.55
CA LYS A 85 21.35 1.60 -0.35
C LYS A 85 21.48 0.38 0.57
N ASN A 86 20.58 -0.60 0.42
CA ASN A 86 20.41 -1.69 1.37
C ASN A 86 20.61 -3.09 0.75
N ASN A 87 21.08 -3.21 -0.50
CA ASN A 87 21.22 -4.48 -1.24
C ASN A 87 19.95 -5.37 -1.18
N LEU A 88 18.77 -4.76 -1.24
CA LEU A 88 17.51 -5.48 -1.27
C LEU A 88 17.22 -5.89 -2.72
N GLU A 89 17.09 -7.19 -3.00
CA GLU A 89 16.59 -7.68 -4.31
C GLU A 89 15.24 -7.03 -4.57
N THR A 90 15.04 -6.39 -5.73
CA THR A 90 13.78 -5.70 -6.06
C THR A 90 12.65 -6.71 -6.22
N PRO A 91 11.73 -6.85 -5.26
CA PRO A 91 10.51 -7.58 -5.54
C PRO A 91 9.55 -6.53 -6.12
N VAL A 92 8.54 -6.95 -6.85
CA VAL A 92 7.28 -6.20 -6.87
C VAL A 92 7.00 -5.84 -5.41
N ALA A 93 7.02 -4.56 -5.02
CA ALA A 93 7.19 -4.20 -3.61
C ALA A 93 5.95 -4.60 -2.82
N VAL A 94 5.97 -5.85 -2.31
CA VAL A 94 5.01 -6.44 -1.41
C VAL A 94 5.52 -6.13 -0.01
N ILE A 95 4.95 -5.10 0.60
CA ILE A 95 5.21 -4.84 2.02
C ILE A 95 4.31 -5.81 2.79
N LYS A 96 4.88 -6.94 3.23
CA LYS A 96 4.23 -7.86 4.16
C LYS A 96 4.54 -7.41 5.58
N LYS A 97 3.52 -7.40 6.45
CA LYS A 97 3.74 -7.24 7.89
C LYS A 97 4.35 -8.52 8.48
#